data_AF-A0A2N7WCM4-F1
#
_entry.id   AF-A0A2N7WCM4-F1
#
_cell.length_a   1.000
_cell.length_b   1.000
_cell.length_c   1.000
_cell.angle_alpha   90.00
_cell.angle_beta   90.00
_cell.angle_gamma   90.00
#
_symmetry.space_group_name_H-M   'P 1'
#
loop_
_entity.id
_entity.type
_entity.pdbx_description
1 polymer ?
#
loop_
_entity_poly.entity_id
_entity_poly.type
_entity_poly.pdbx_seq_one_letter_code
_entity_poly.pdbx_strand_id
1 'polypeptide(L)'
;MKGKHPIVPQMATPDMIRRPLRDFIAELAQLPMTQSGEPDYAEAEPDVLVSLAESAELTAQILYAGLASLGLLYSWPAHQIEDGRVRAAHAAAVGRLQAEIGSLLPYLNRLSSECRRYTADYEG
;
A
#
# COMPACT_ATOMS: atom_id res chain seq x y z
N MET A 1 -19.30 -24.18 -26.58
CA MET A 1 -18.23 -24.36 -25.56
C MET A 1 -18.42 -23.29 -24.49
N LYS A 2 -18.81 -23.69 -23.28
CA LYS A 2 -19.06 -22.80 -22.14
C LYS A 2 -17.75 -22.64 -21.35
N GLY A 3 -17.16 -21.45 -21.42
CA GLY A 3 -16.18 -20.98 -20.46
C GLY A 3 -16.65 -19.62 -19.97
N LYS A 4 -17.59 -19.59 -19.03
CA LYS A 4 -17.84 -18.38 -18.24
C LYS A 4 -16.50 -18.09 -17.57
N HIS A 5 -15.88 -16.96 -17.87
CA HIS A 5 -14.86 -16.38 -17.00
C HIS A 5 -15.60 -15.60 -15.92
N PRO A 6 -15.65 -16.07 -14.69
CA PRO A 6 -15.91 -15.19 -13.58
C PRO A 6 -14.46 -14.87 -13.07
N ILE A 7 -14.05 -13.65 -12.75
CA ILE A 7 -14.61 -12.73 -11.78
C ILE A 7 -13.55 -11.62 -11.74
N VAL A 8 -13.95 -10.37 -11.97
CA VAL A 8 -13.19 -9.21 -11.52
C VAL A 8 -12.69 -9.53 -10.10
N PRO A 9 -11.39 -9.44 -9.75
CA PRO A 9 -10.94 -9.81 -8.42
C PRO A 9 -11.90 -9.22 -7.39
N GLN A 10 -12.34 -10.04 -6.44
CA GLN A 10 -13.46 -9.78 -5.51
C GLN A 10 -13.36 -8.43 -4.77
N MET A 11 -12.20 -7.78 -4.86
CA MET A 11 -11.89 -6.38 -4.52
C MET A 11 -12.64 -5.30 -5.34
N ALA A 12 -13.42 -5.66 -6.36
CA ALA A 12 -14.03 -4.71 -7.31
C ALA A 12 -15.54 -4.44 -7.11
N THR A 13 -16.12 -4.77 -5.95
CA THR A 13 -17.50 -4.36 -5.60
C THR A 13 -17.49 -3.03 -4.81
N PRO A 14 -17.97 -1.91 -5.39
CA PRO A 14 -17.82 -0.54 -4.85
C PRO A 14 -18.27 -0.32 -3.40
N ASP A 15 -19.29 -1.05 -2.94
CA ASP A 15 -19.90 -0.87 -1.61
C ASP A 15 -19.18 -1.63 -0.48
N MET A 16 -18.13 -2.41 -0.80
CA MET A 16 -17.33 -3.18 0.16
C MET A 16 -15.82 -2.90 0.06
N ILE A 17 -15.41 -1.91 -0.71
CA ILE A 17 -13.98 -1.62 -0.92
C ILE A 17 -13.46 -0.91 0.34
N ARG A 18 -12.93 -1.67 1.32
CA ARG A 18 -11.95 -1.13 2.29
C ARG A 18 -10.97 -0.27 1.49
N ARG A 19 -10.57 0.89 2.01
CA ARG A 19 -9.65 1.81 1.32
C ARG A 19 -8.36 1.83 2.13
N PRO A 20 -7.53 0.76 2.08
CA PRO A 20 -6.55 0.52 3.12
C PRO A 20 -5.53 1.65 3.24
N LEU A 21 -5.15 2.28 2.12
CA LEU A 21 -4.26 3.45 2.15
C LEU A 21 -4.89 4.65 2.84
N ARG A 22 -6.18 4.93 2.58
CA ARG A 22 -6.90 6.03 3.22
C ARG A 22 -7.10 5.73 4.70
N ASP A 23 -7.49 4.50 5.01
CA ASP A 23 -7.77 4.06 6.37
C ASP A 23 -6.45 4.08 7.19
N PHE A 24 -5.34 3.59 6.61
CA PHE A 24 -3.97 3.74 7.14
C PHE A 24 -3.59 5.20 7.43
N ILE A 25 -3.84 6.13 6.51
CA ILE A 25 -3.54 7.56 6.74
C ILE A 25 -4.36 8.12 7.90
N ALA A 26 -5.64 7.72 8.01
CA ALA A 26 -6.52 8.16 9.09
C ALA A 26 -6.11 7.59 10.45
N GLU A 27 -5.66 6.34 10.50
CA GLU A 27 -5.15 5.69 11.72
C GLU A 27 -3.77 6.22 12.12
N LEU A 28 -2.89 6.48 11.14
CA LEU A 28 -1.57 7.07 11.39
C LEU A 28 -1.68 8.44 12.06
N ALA A 29 -2.70 9.23 11.67
CA ALA A 29 -2.96 10.54 12.27
C ALA A 29 -3.44 10.47 13.73
N GLN A 30 -3.90 9.31 14.20
CA GLN A 30 -4.32 9.09 15.58
C GLN A 30 -3.18 8.58 16.46
N LEU A 31 -2.05 8.21 15.88
CA LEU A 31 -0.95 7.63 16.62
C LEU A 31 -0.25 8.69 17.48
N PRO A 32 -0.12 8.49 18.80
CA PRO A 32 0.69 9.38 19.62
C PRO A 32 2.15 9.34 19.16
N MET A 33 2.82 10.47 19.33
CA MET A 33 4.21 10.67 18.89
C MET A 33 5.08 11.02 20.10
N THR A 34 6.23 10.40 20.19
CA THR A 34 7.29 10.74 21.14
C THR A 34 7.86 12.14 20.87
N GLN A 35 8.61 12.69 21.84
CA GLN A 35 9.31 13.97 21.66
C GLN A 35 10.34 13.96 20.52
N SER A 36 10.84 12.77 20.13
CA SER A 36 11.73 12.61 18.98
C SER A 36 10.99 12.55 17.63
N GLY A 37 9.66 12.61 17.63
CA GLY A 37 8.85 12.52 16.41
C GLY A 37 8.70 11.11 15.86
N GLU A 38 8.90 10.10 16.69
CA GLU A 38 8.63 8.69 16.36
C GLU A 38 7.30 8.24 17.00
N PRO A 39 6.57 7.32 16.36
CA PRO A 39 5.46 6.57 16.97
C PRO A 39 5.67 6.15 18.43
N ASP A 40 4.76 6.54 19.31
CA ASP A 40 4.70 6.05 20.69
C ASP A 40 3.73 4.86 20.82
N TYR A 41 4.21 3.67 20.47
CA TYR A 41 3.39 2.45 20.50
C TYR A 41 2.96 2.03 21.92
N ALA A 42 3.63 2.51 22.97
CA ALA A 42 3.30 2.15 24.34
C ALA A 42 2.08 2.94 24.86
N GLU A 43 1.95 4.20 24.45
CA GLU A 43 0.85 5.09 24.83
C GLU A 43 -0.37 4.99 23.89
N ALA A 44 -0.21 4.36 22.73
CA ALA A 44 -1.27 4.22 21.74
C ALA A 44 -2.39 3.27 22.21
N GLU A 45 -3.65 3.58 21.86
CA GLU A 45 -4.77 2.67 22.10
C GLU A 45 -4.58 1.36 21.31
N PRO A 46 -4.75 0.18 21.95
CA PRO A 46 -4.53 -1.11 21.28
C PRO A 46 -5.36 -1.31 20.02
N ASP A 47 -6.63 -0.89 20.01
CA ASP A 47 -7.50 -0.96 18.83
C ASP A 47 -6.96 -0.15 17.65
N VAL A 48 -6.39 1.04 17.92
CA VAL A 48 -5.75 1.87 16.90
C VAL A 48 -4.54 1.15 16.32
N LEU A 49 -3.71 0.52 17.16
CA LEU A 49 -2.55 -0.25 16.72
C LEU A 49 -2.95 -1.47 15.88
N VAL A 50 -4.00 -2.20 16.27
CA VAL A 50 -4.51 -3.35 15.50
C VAL A 50 -5.01 -2.88 14.12
N SER A 51 -5.85 -1.85 14.09
CA SER A 51 -6.41 -1.32 12.85
C SER A 51 -5.32 -0.78 11.93
N LEU A 52 -4.36 -0.05 12.49
CA LEU A 52 -3.21 0.48 11.76
C LEU A 52 -2.34 -0.62 11.15
N ALA A 53 -2.08 -1.69 11.89
CA ALA A 53 -1.35 -2.84 11.38
C ALA A 53 -2.09 -3.49 10.19
N GLU A 54 -3.39 -3.73 10.33
CA GLU A 54 -4.21 -4.30 9.25
C GLU A 54 -4.21 -3.43 7.98
N SER A 55 -4.45 -2.13 8.14
CA SER A 55 -4.48 -1.18 7.02
C SER A 55 -3.09 -1.03 6.37
N ALA A 56 -2.01 -1.03 7.16
CA ALA A 56 -0.64 -1.00 6.66
C ALA A 56 -0.28 -2.26 5.85
N GLU A 57 -0.62 -3.44 6.37
CA GLU A 57 -0.39 -4.73 5.70
C GLU A 57 -1.16 -4.83 4.38
N LEU A 58 -2.45 -4.47 4.38
CA LEU A 58 -3.28 -4.45 3.18
C LEU A 58 -2.79 -3.41 2.16
N THR A 59 -2.36 -2.24 2.64
CA THR A 59 -1.74 -1.21 1.78
C THR A 59 -0.46 -1.72 1.14
N ALA A 60 0.42 -2.35 1.91
CA ALA A 60 1.68 -2.91 1.41
C ALA A 60 1.42 -3.98 0.34
N GLN A 61 0.43 -4.85 0.55
CA GLN A 61 0.04 -5.86 -0.45
C GLN A 61 -0.44 -5.23 -1.76
N ILE A 62 -1.32 -4.23 -1.69
CA ILE A 62 -1.83 -3.51 -2.87
C ILE A 62 -0.68 -2.80 -3.60
N LEU A 63 0.19 -2.11 -2.87
CA LEU A 63 1.32 -1.38 -3.44
C LEU A 63 2.34 -2.32 -4.09
N TYR A 64 2.66 -3.45 -3.44
CA TYR A 64 3.56 -4.45 -4.00
C TYR A 64 3.01 -5.06 -5.29
N ALA A 65 1.73 -5.47 -5.29
CA ALA A 65 1.06 -6.00 -6.48
C ALA A 65 0.96 -4.97 -7.62
N GLY A 66 0.67 -3.71 -7.27
CA GLY A 66 0.65 -2.58 -8.20
C GLY A 66 2.02 -2.32 -8.82
N LEU A 67 3.09 -2.32 -8.02
CA LEU A 67 4.46 -2.12 -8.48
C LEU A 67 4.89 -3.21 -9.48
N ALA A 68 4.59 -4.48 -9.18
CA ALA A 68 4.85 -5.59 -10.08
C ALA A 68 4.06 -5.48 -11.40
N SER A 69 2.78 -5.10 -11.30
CA SER A 69 1.90 -4.92 -12.48
C SER A 69 2.34 -3.76 -13.36
N LEU A 70 2.76 -2.63 -12.77
CA LEU A 70 3.31 -1.50 -13.52
C LEU A 70 4.55 -1.91 -14.31
N GLY A 71 5.44 -2.73 -13.74
CA GLY A 71 6.61 -3.25 -14.46
C GLY A 71 6.22 -4.06 -15.70
N LEU A 72 5.21 -4.94 -15.60
CA LEU A 72 4.69 -5.70 -16.73
C LEU A 72 4.06 -4.80 -17.79
N LEU A 73 3.22 -3.84 -17.38
CA LEU A 73 2.57 -2.90 -18.29
C LEU A 73 3.58 -1.98 -19.00
N TYR A 74 4.70 -1.66 -18.35
CA TYR A 74 5.78 -0.84 -18.93
C TYR A 74 6.55 -1.52 -20.06
N SER A 75 6.59 -2.86 -20.07
CA SER A 75 7.27 -3.60 -21.13
C SER A 75 6.62 -3.39 -22.51
N TRP A 76 5.31 -3.11 -22.54
CA TRP A 76 4.54 -2.99 -23.77
C TRP A 76 4.79 -1.70 -24.58
N PRO A 77 4.72 -0.48 -23.99
CA PRO A 77 4.95 0.76 -24.74
C PRO A 77 6.43 1.12 -24.93
N ALA A 78 7.39 0.30 -24.47
CA ALA A 78 8.81 0.63 -24.52
C ALA A 78 9.30 1.07 -25.92
N HIS A 79 8.94 0.32 -26.95
CA HIS A 79 9.25 0.67 -28.36
C HIS A 79 8.54 1.95 -28.84
N GLN A 80 7.37 2.29 -28.28
CA GLN A 80 6.66 3.52 -28.62
C GLN A 80 7.31 4.77 -28.03
N ILE A 81 8.10 4.61 -26.96
CA ILE A 81 8.93 5.68 -26.40
C ILE A 81 10.11 5.96 -27.33
N GLU A 82 10.79 4.92 -27.80
CA GLU A 82 11.89 5.01 -28.76
C GLU A 82 11.43 5.68 -30.07
N ASP A 83 10.26 5.29 -30.57
CA ASP A 83 9.63 5.87 -31.76
C ASP A 83 9.05 7.29 -31.53
N GLY A 84 9.19 7.86 -30.33
CA GLY A 84 8.71 9.20 -29.99
C GLY A 84 7.19 9.35 -29.88
N ARG A 85 6.42 8.26 -30.04
CA ARG A 85 4.94 8.25 -29.90
C ARG A 85 4.50 8.40 -28.44
N VAL A 86 5.32 7.96 -27.49
CA VAL A 86 5.17 8.23 -26.06
C VAL A 86 6.32 9.09 -25.59
N ARG A 87 6.02 10.23 -24.95
CA ARG A 87 7.07 11.10 -24.41
C ARG A 87 7.81 10.39 -23.28
N ALA A 88 9.15 10.40 -23.33
CA ALA A 88 10.00 9.87 -22.26
C ALA A 88 9.69 10.45 -20.87
N ALA A 89 9.12 11.66 -20.80
CA ALA A 89 8.63 12.28 -19.57
C ALA A 89 7.59 11.42 -18.82
N HIS A 90 6.73 10.69 -19.53
CA HIS A 90 5.74 9.80 -18.91
C HIS A 90 6.42 8.57 -18.29
N ALA A 91 7.40 7.98 -18.98
CA ALA A 91 8.22 6.90 -18.44
C ALA A 91 8.97 7.33 -17.18
N ALA A 92 9.58 8.51 -17.21
CA ALA A 92 10.26 9.07 -16.05
C ALA A 92 9.29 9.36 -14.88
N ALA A 93 8.07 9.83 -15.17
CA ALA A 93 7.07 10.10 -14.14
C ALA A 93 6.64 8.83 -13.39
N VAL A 94 6.37 7.73 -14.10
CA VAL A 94 6.02 6.47 -13.43
C VAL A 94 7.23 5.84 -12.75
N GLY A 95 8.42 5.91 -13.35
CA GLY A 95 9.64 5.43 -12.69
C GLY A 95 9.88 6.11 -11.34
N ARG A 96 9.61 7.43 -11.24
CA ARG A 96 9.64 8.14 -9.96
C ARG A 96 8.56 7.64 -8.99
N LEU A 97 7.32 7.46 -9.45
CA LEU A 97 6.24 6.90 -8.62
C LEU A 97 6.61 5.51 -8.08
N GLN A 98 7.19 4.65 -8.91
CA GLN A 98 7.65 3.31 -8.51
C GLN A 98 8.75 3.38 -7.44
N ALA A 99 9.68 4.34 -7.56
CA ALA A 99 10.71 4.56 -6.54
C ALA A 99 10.11 5.01 -5.20
N GLU A 100 9.16 5.96 -5.22
CA GLU A 100 8.45 6.40 -4.00
C GLU A 100 7.71 5.24 -3.33
N ILE A 101 6.93 4.46 -4.10
CA ILE A 101 6.24 3.28 -3.60
C ILE A 101 7.22 2.26 -3.02
N GLY A 102 8.33 2.00 -3.71
CA GLY A 102 9.37 1.08 -3.25
C GLY A 102 10.00 1.50 -1.92
N SER A 103 10.17 2.80 -1.71
CA SER A 103 10.70 3.35 -0.45
C SER A 103 9.70 3.31 0.70
N LEU A 104 8.39 3.38 0.41
CA LEU A 104 7.31 3.35 1.39
C LEU A 104 7.07 1.94 1.96
N LEU A 105 7.26 0.89 1.15
CA LEU A 105 6.99 -0.50 1.55
C LEU A 105 7.75 -0.95 2.82
N PRO A 106 9.07 -0.70 2.98
CA PRO A 106 9.78 -0.99 4.23
C PRO A 106 9.21 -0.27 5.44
N TYR A 107 8.75 0.98 5.28
CA TYR A 107 8.14 1.74 6.37
C TYR A 107 6.83 1.11 6.81
N LEU A 108 5.94 0.76 5.88
CA LEU A 108 4.68 0.06 6.17
C LEU A 108 4.93 -1.26 6.91
N ASN A 109 5.90 -2.05 6.45
CA ASN A 109 6.25 -3.32 7.09
C ASN A 109 6.83 -3.15 8.50
N ARG A 110 7.70 -2.15 8.71
CA ARG A 110 8.25 -1.86 10.03
C ARG A 110 7.14 -1.42 10.99
N LEU A 111 6.30 -0.49 10.55
CA LEU A 111 5.23 0.06 11.36
C LEU A 111 4.19 -1.00 11.72
N SER A 112 3.76 -1.83 10.76
CA SER A 112 2.85 -2.94 11.06
C SER A 112 3.48 -3.94 12.03
N SER A 113 4.75 -4.30 11.84
CA SER A 113 5.47 -5.20 12.76
C SER A 113 5.54 -4.66 14.18
N GLU A 114 5.76 -3.35 14.36
CA GLU A 114 5.79 -2.72 15.68
C GLU A 114 4.41 -2.68 16.32
N CYS A 115 3.37 -2.29 15.57
CA CYS A 115 1.99 -2.36 16.05
C CYS A 115 1.64 -3.78 16.53
N ARG A 116 1.94 -4.82 15.73
CA ARG A 116 1.70 -6.23 16.11
C ARG A 116 2.46 -6.64 17.37
N ARG A 117 3.69 -6.14 17.55
CA ARG A 117 4.51 -6.43 18.73
C ARG A 117 3.87 -5.87 20.01
N TYR A 118 3.32 -4.67 19.95
CA TYR A 118 2.67 -4.02 21.09
C TYR A 118 1.24 -4.50 21.35
N THR A 119 0.63 -5.21 20.40
CA THR A 119 -0.70 -5.82 20.55
C THR A 119 -0.66 -7.35 20.59
N ALA A 120 0.50 -7.96 20.86
CA ALA A 120 0.66 -9.42 20.80
C ALA A 120 -0.26 -10.18 21.77
N ASP A 121 -0.52 -9.59 22.95
CA ASP A 121 -1.34 -10.16 24.02
C ASP A 121 -2.73 -9.51 24.13
N TYR A 122 -3.14 -8.71 23.13
CA TYR A 122 -4.42 -8.02 23.12
C TYR A 122 -5.55 -8.92 22.60
N GLU A 123 -6.65 -9.05 23.34
CA GLU A 123 -7.76 -9.98 23.02
C GLU A 123 -9.02 -9.34 22.41
N GLY A 124 -9.05 -8.02 22.16
CA GLY A 124 -10.14 -7.35 21.43
C GLY A 124 -11.45 -7.21 22.19
#